data_AF-A0A923TGK7-F1
#
_entry.id   AF-A0A923TGK7-F1
#
_cell.length_a   1.000
_cell.length_b   1.000
_cell.length_c   1.000
_cell.angle_alpha   90.00
_cell.angle_beta   90.00
_cell.angle_gamma   90.00
#
_symmetry.space_group_name_H-M   'P 1'
#
loop_
_entity.id
_entity.type
_entity.pdbx_description
1 polymer ?
#
loop_
_entity_poly.entity_id
_entity_poly.type
_entity_poly.pdbx_seq_one_letter_code
_entity_poly.pdbx_strand_id
1 'polypeptide(L)' 'AGNLDKKKSNIVIHCHGEVVDWVYEMEGESLEFIEKKIGRSIAFKIEPNYHIEQYEIFFV' A
#
# COMPACT_ATOMS: atom_id res chain seq x y z
N ALA A 1 2.54 6.58 32.38
CA ALA A 1 3.13 6.77 31.05
C ALA A 1 2.22 6.05 30.05
N GLY A 2 1.27 6.77 29.47
CA GLY A 2 0.19 6.18 28.67
C GLY A 2 0.40 6.39 27.18
N ASN A 3 0.74 5.29 26.52
CA ASN A 3 0.43 4.93 25.13
C ASN A 3 0.76 5.95 24.02
N LEU A 4 1.93 5.73 23.41
CA LEU A 4 2.28 6.27 22.08
C LEU A 4 1.54 5.45 21.00
N ASP A 5 0.21 5.47 21.00
CA ASP A 5 -0.58 5.08 19.84
C ASP A 5 -0.44 6.18 18.79
N LYS A 6 0.76 6.34 18.22
CA LYS A 6 0.85 6.90 16.88
C LYS A 6 0.12 5.90 16.01
N LYS A 7 -1.19 6.11 15.80
CA LYS A 7 -1.98 5.48 14.75
C LYS A 7 -1.10 5.53 13.50
N LYS A 8 -0.44 4.42 13.19
CA LYS A 8 0.31 4.27 11.95
C LYS A 8 -0.80 4.22 10.92
N SER A 9 -1.14 5.38 10.35
CA SER A 9 -2.19 5.42 9.36
C SER A 9 -1.78 4.49 8.23
N ASN A 10 -2.52 3.41 8.08
CA ASN A 10 -2.24 2.37 7.12
C ASN A 10 -2.67 2.92 5.75
N ILE A 11 -1.80 2.79 4.76
CA ILE A 11 -2.10 3.23 3.41
C ILE A 11 -2.70 2.04 2.69
N VAL A 12 -3.94 2.13 2.24
CA VAL A 12 -4.59 1.08 1.46
C VAL A 12 -4.71 1.56 0.02
N ILE A 13 -4.09 0.86 -0.91
CA ILE A 13 -4.09 1.20 -2.33
C ILE A 13 -4.99 0.21 -3.04
N HIS A 14 -6.07 0.68 -3.65
CA HIS A 14 -6.92 -0.12 -4.52
C HIS A 14 -6.42 0.04 -5.95
N CYS A 15 -6.03 -1.04 -6.61
CA CYS A 15 -5.58 -1.01 -8.00
C CYS A 15 -5.88 -2.34 -8.70
N HIS A 16 -5.63 -2.38 -10.01
CA HIS A 16 -5.79 -3.59 -10.80
C HIS A 16 -4.80 -4.70 -10.37
N GLY A 17 -5.19 -5.96 -10.51
CA GLY A 17 -4.39 -7.11 -10.09
C GLY A 17 -3.00 -7.14 -10.73
N GLU A 18 -2.90 -6.79 -12.02
CA GLU A 18 -1.60 -6.74 -12.72
C GLU A 18 -0.63 -5.74 -12.10
N VAL A 19 -1.12 -4.62 -11.54
CA VAL A 19 -0.27 -3.65 -10.85
C VAL A 19 0.21 -4.22 -9.52
N VAL A 20 -0.67 -4.93 -8.81
CA VAL A 20 -0.34 -5.57 -7.53
C VAL A 20 0.71 -6.66 -7.72
N ASP A 21 0.51 -7.57 -8.68
CA ASP A 21 1.49 -8.60 -9.04
C ASP A 21 2.83 -7.95 -9.46
N TRP A 22 2.80 -6.93 -10.34
CA TRP A 22 4.02 -6.22 -10.73
C TRP A 22 4.75 -5.59 -9.53
N VAL A 23 4.02 -4.95 -8.60
CA VAL A 23 4.63 -4.37 -7.40
C VAL A 23 5.25 -5.43 -6.52
N TYR A 24 4.56 -6.55 -6.26
CA TYR A 24 5.10 -7.60 -5.40
C TYR A 24 6.26 -8.36 -6.04
N GLU A 25 6.23 -8.58 -7.37
CA GLU A 25 7.26 -9.34 -8.08
C GLU A 25 8.49 -8.49 -8.44
N MET A 26 8.29 -7.24 -8.87
CA MET A 26 9.37 -6.39 -9.38
C MET A 26 9.83 -5.33 -8.38
N GLU A 27 8.93 -4.82 -7.54
CA GLU A 27 9.17 -3.68 -6.65
C GLU A 27 8.95 -4.02 -5.16
N GLY A 28 8.94 -5.30 -4.78
CA GLY A 28 8.70 -5.71 -3.39
C GLY A 28 9.73 -5.14 -2.40
N GLU A 29 10.99 -5.02 -2.82
CA GLU A 29 12.05 -4.38 -2.04
C GLU A 29 11.83 -2.86 -1.92
N SER A 30 11.41 -2.21 -3.01
CA SER A 30 11.04 -0.79 -3.03
C SER A 30 9.89 -0.52 -2.07
N LEU A 31 8.88 -1.40 -2.05
CA LEU A 31 7.73 -1.30 -1.15
C LEU A 31 8.16 -1.33 0.32
N GLU A 32 8.95 -2.34 0.71
CA GLU A 32 9.44 -2.45 2.10
C GLU A 32 10.32 -1.25 2.49
N PHE A 33 11.18 -0.80 1.57
CA PHE A 33 12.00 0.40 1.78
C PHE A 33 11.14 1.64 2.00
N ILE A 34 10.08 1.81 1.19
CA ILE A 34 9.12 2.90 1.34
C ILE A 34 8.42 2.77 2.70
N GLU A 35 7.83 1.63 3.05
CA GLU A 35 7.17 1.42 4.34
C GLU A 35 8.05 1.77 5.54
N LYS A 36 9.33 1.36 5.51
CA LYS A 36 10.33 1.70 6.53
C LYS A 36 10.63 3.21 6.54
N LYS A 37 10.71 3.84 5.37
CA LYS A 37 11.02 5.27 5.21
C LYS A 37 9.87 6.18 5.69
N ILE A 38 8.63 5.86 5.34
CA ILE A 38 7.45 6.61 5.82
C ILE A 38 6.98 6.15 7.20
N GLY A 39 7.46 5.00 7.69
CA GLY A 39 7.08 4.43 8.99
C GLY A 39 5.61 4.00 9.04
N ARG A 40 5.01 3.72 7.87
CA ARG A 40 3.61 3.36 7.67
C ARG A 40 3.55 2.08 6.84
N SER A 41 2.58 1.24 7.15
CA SER A 41 2.31 0.05 6.34
C SER A 41 1.50 0.44 5.11
N ILE A 42 1.75 -0.25 4.00
CA ILE A 42 1.05 -0.12 2.73
C ILE A 42 0.41 -1.48 2.44
N ALA A 43 -0.90 -1.49 2.24
CA ALA A 43 -1.66 -2.67 1.83
C ALA A 43 -2.22 -2.44 0.43
N PHE A 44 -2.05 -3.41 -0.46
CA PHE A 44 -2.68 -3.38 -1.77
C PHE A 44 -3.97 -4.20 -1.76
N LYS A 45 -4.99 -3.68 -2.42
CA LYS A 45 -6.26 -4.34 -2.64
C LYS A 45 -6.53 -4.44 -4.14
N ILE A 46 -6.80 -5.65 -4.60
CA ILE A 46 -7.08 -5.93 -6.00
C ILE A 46 -8.56 -5.67 -6.25
N GLU A 47 -8.84 -4.68 -7.10
CA GLU A 47 -10.19 -4.40 -7.60
C GLU A 47 -10.29 -4.89 -9.06
N PRO A 48 -10.98 -6.01 -9.33
CA PRO A 48 -11.05 -6.61 -10.67
C PRO A 48 -11.86 -5.77 -11.67
N ASN A 49 -12.60 -4.78 -11.20
CA ASN A 49 -13.36 -3.85 -12.04
C ASN A 49 -12.52 -2.62 -12.45
N TYR A 50 -11.31 -2.47 -11.92
CA TYR A 50 -10.47 -1.31 -12.21
C TYR A 50 -9.65 -1.57 -13.46
N HIS A 51 -9.60 -0.60 -14.36
CA HIS A 51 -8.59 -0.62 -15.41
C HIS A 51 -7.19 -0.48 -14.81
N ILE A 52 -6.16 -0.94 -15.51
CA ILE A 52 -4.75 -0.88 -15.07
C ILE A 52 -4.29 0.54 -14.68
N GLU A 53 -4.92 1.58 -15.24
CA GLU A 53 -4.64 2.99 -14.94
C GLU A 53 -5.45 3.54 -13.77
N GLN A 54 -6.47 2.83 -13.30
CA GLN A 54 -7.33 3.25 -12.19
C GLN A 54 -6.75 2.79 -10.86
N TYR A 55 -6.55 3.75 -9.96
CA TYR A 55 -6.12 3.48 -8.60
C TYR A 55 -6.75 4.47 -7.62
N GLU A 56 -6.93 4.03 -6.39
CA GLU A 56 -7.34 4.87 -5.27
C GLU A 56 -6.44 4.63 -4.07
N ILE A 57 -6.17 5.70 -3.32
CA ILE A 57 -5.30 5.66 -2.14
C ILE A 57 -6.11 6.11 -0.94
N PHE A 58 -6.24 5.21 0.03
CA PHE A 58 -6.92 5.45 1.29
C PHE A 58 -5.89 5.55 2.41
N PHE A 59 -6.05 6.57 3.26
CA PHE A 59 -5.23 6.77 4.46
C PHE A 59 -6.11 6.50 5.68
N VAL A 60 -5.82 5.41 6.41
CA VAL A 60 -6.66 4.93 7.55
C VAL A 60 -5.89 5.03 8.86
#